data_AF-A0A1G5D849-F1
#
_entry.id   AF-A0A1G5D849-F1
#
_cell.length_a   1.000
_cell.length_b   1.000
_cell.length_c   1.000
_cell.angle_alpha   90.00
_cell.angle_beta   90.00
_cell.angle_gamma   90.00
#
_symmetry.space_group_name_H-M   'P 1'
#
loop_
_entity.id
_entity.type
_entity.pdbx_description
1 polymer ?
#
loop_
_entity_poly.entity_id
_entity_poly.type
_entity_poly.pdbx_seq_one_letter_code
_entity_poly.pdbx_strand_id
1 'polypeptide(L)'
;MSDFEIIGIDGIADGMLIEKTDMKKMDSDRRKRLTADAFIRIRKEAGMNKKEFSEWLGVPYRTMEDWELASTQVPEYVLRLIAYKVMWEKERGNL
;
A
#
# COMPACT_ATOMS: atom_id res chain seq x y z
N MET A 1 4.92 -26.14 -1.45
CA MET A 1 4.06 -24.94 -1.59
C MET A 1 4.07 -24.26 -0.25
N SER A 2 5.08 -23.42 -0.02
CA SER A 2 5.22 -22.66 1.21
C SER A 2 4.68 -21.26 0.92
N ASP A 3 3.88 -20.72 1.84
CA ASP A 3 3.14 -19.43 1.76
C ASP A 3 4.02 -18.16 1.60
N PHE A 4 5.28 -18.33 1.20
CA PHE A 4 6.27 -17.29 0.93
C PHE A 4 6.03 -16.50 -0.37
N GLU A 5 5.06 -16.88 -1.21
CA GLU A 5 4.70 -16.09 -2.41
C GLU A 5 3.83 -14.87 -2.10
N ILE A 6 3.29 -14.73 -0.88
CA ILE A 6 2.27 -13.70 -0.60
C ILE A 6 2.86 -12.30 -0.34
N ILE A 7 4.15 -12.16 -0.04
CA ILE A 7 4.79 -10.83 0.01
C ILE A 7 6.20 -10.91 -0.56
N GLY A 8 6.29 -11.29 -1.84
CA GLY A 8 7.38 -10.74 -2.63
C GLY A 8 7.21 -9.22 -2.62
N ILE A 9 8.27 -8.48 -2.32
CA ILE A 9 8.40 -7.08 -2.78
C ILE A 9 8.15 -7.00 -4.31
N ASP A 10 8.30 -8.15 -4.99
CA ASP A 10 7.97 -8.44 -6.37
C ASP A 10 6.46 -8.64 -6.65
N GLY A 11 5.63 -8.97 -5.65
CA GLY A 11 4.18 -9.21 -5.74
C GLY A 11 3.29 -7.98 -5.52
N ILE A 12 3.81 -6.90 -4.92
CA ILE A 12 3.23 -5.54 -5.05
C ILE A 12 3.14 -5.15 -6.53
N ALA A 13 3.91 -5.83 -7.36
CA ALA A 13 4.04 -5.65 -8.78
C ALA A 13 3.10 -6.52 -9.65
N ASP A 14 2.34 -7.47 -9.08
CA ASP A 14 1.45 -8.36 -9.87
C ASP A 14 0.12 -7.69 -10.32
N GLY A 15 0.02 -6.38 -10.11
CA GLY A 15 -0.85 -5.47 -10.87
C GLY A 15 -0.17 -4.15 -11.23
N MET A 16 1.15 -4.06 -11.06
CA MET A 16 1.94 -2.82 -11.11
C MET A 16 3.30 -2.93 -11.82
N LEU A 17 3.65 -4.07 -12.44
CA LEU A 17 4.65 -4.11 -13.52
C LEU A 17 3.98 -3.79 -14.86
N ILE A 18 3.37 -2.62 -14.88
CA ILE A 18 3.44 -1.79 -16.07
C ILE A 18 4.92 -1.43 -16.16
N GLU A 19 5.64 -1.88 -17.20
CA GLU A 19 7.06 -1.57 -17.37
C GLU A 19 7.30 -0.06 -17.11
N LYS A 20 8.47 0.34 -16.59
CA LYS A 20 8.79 1.78 -16.34
C LYS A 20 8.48 2.67 -17.56
N THR A 21 8.51 2.08 -18.75
CA THR A 21 8.14 2.61 -20.06
C THR A 21 6.65 3.00 -20.17
N ASP A 22 5.74 2.20 -19.61
CA ASP A 22 4.29 2.36 -19.69
C ASP A 22 3.72 3.21 -18.53
N MET A 23 4.40 3.29 -17.38
CA MET A 23 4.06 4.19 -16.27
C MET A 23 4.16 5.67 -16.67
N LYS A 24 5.01 6.00 -17.65
CA LYS A 24 5.11 7.34 -18.26
C LYS A 24 3.93 7.67 -19.19
N LYS A 25 3.22 6.65 -19.70
CA LYS A 25 2.04 6.80 -20.58
C LYS A 25 0.70 6.72 -19.84
N MET A 26 0.71 6.32 -18.57
CA MET A 26 -0.50 6.17 -17.78
C MET A 26 -0.98 7.53 -17.25
N ASP A 27 -2.24 7.86 -17.48
CA ASP A 27 -2.82 9.11 -16.99
C ASP A 27 -2.72 9.22 -15.46
N SER A 28 -2.47 10.44 -14.98
CA SER A 28 -2.18 10.74 -13.57
C SER A 28 -3.28 10.24 -12.64
N ASP A 29 -4.54 10.29 -13.06
CA ASP A 29 -5.68 9.85 -12.25
C ASP A 29 -5.75 8.33 -12.11
N ARG A 30 -5.33 7.59 -13.14
CA ARG A 30 -5.22 6.12 -13.05
C ARG A 30 -4.13 5.73 -12.06
N ARG A 31 -3.01 6.45 -12.03
CA ARG A 31 -1.93 6.22 -11.06
C ARG A 31 -2.38 6.48 -9.63
N LYS A 32 -3.11 7.57 -9.38
CA LYS A 32 -3.67 7.88 -8.06
C LYS A 32 -4.58 6.75 -7.55
N ARG A 33 -5.50 6.28 -8.39
CA ARG A 33 -6.42 5.17 -8.06
C ARG A 33 -5.69 3.88 -7.73
N LEU A 34 -4.71 3.47 -8.55
CA LEU A 34 -3.93 2.26 -8.27
C LEU A 34 -3.14 2.35 -6.96
N THR A 35 -2.61 3.54 -6.65
CA THR A 35 -1.89 3.77 -5.39
C THR A 35 -2.84 3.69 -4.19
N ALA A 36 -4.05 4.25 -4.32
CA ALA A 36 -5.10 4.16 -3.30
C ALA A 36 -5.55 2.71 -3.06
N ASP A 37 -5.77 1.94 -4.14
CA ASP A 37 -6.15 0.53 -4.07
C ASP A 37 -5.08 -0.31 -3.37
N ALA A 38 -3.80 -0.08 -3.69
CA ALA A 38 -2.69 -0.74 -3.02
C ALA A 38 -2.64 -0.40 -1.53
N PHE A 39 -2.83 0.87 -1.17
CA PHE A 39 -2.88 1.30 0.23
C PHE A 39 -4.01 0.62 1.02
N ILE A 40 -5.22 0.55 0.43
CA ILE A 40 -6.37 -0.13 1.03
C ILE A 40 -6.08 -1.62 1.26
N ARG A 41 -5.43 -2.29 0.29
CA ARG A 41 -5.06 -3.71 0.42
C ARG A 41 -4.09 -3.93 1.58
N ILE A 42 -3.04 -3.12 1.68
CA ILE A 42 -2.06 -3.21 2.77
C ILE A 42 -2.73 -3.01 4.14
N ARG A 43 -3.65 -2.05 4.27
CA ARG A 43 -4.40 -1.87 5.53
C ARG A 43 -5.28 -3.08 5.85
N LYS A 44 -6.01 -3.62 4.88
CA LYS A 44 -6.84 -4.81 5.07
C LYS A 44 -6.01 -6.01 5.48
N GLU A 45 -4.84 -6.16 4.89
CA GLU A 45 -3.87 -7.18 5.25
C GLU A 45 -3.32 -7.04 6.67
N ALA A 46 -3.21 -5.82 7.18
CA ALA A 46 -2.83 -5.55 8.57
C ALA A 46 -3.97 -5.84 9.57
N GLY A 47 -5.17 -6.20 9.11
CA GLY A 47 -6.31 -6.52 9.98
C GLY A 47 -6.92 -5.32 10.72
N MET A 48 -6.46 -4.10 10.42
CA MET A 48 -6.83 -2.89 11.15
C MET A 48 -7.97 -2.11 10.48
N ASN A 49 -8.83 -1.54 11.31
CA ASN A 49 -9.75 -0.50 10.83
C ASN A 49 -8.99 0.80 10.49
N LYS A 50 -9.67 1.74 9.85
CA LYS A 50 -9.06 3.00 9.39
C LYS A 50 -8.41 3.80 10.53
N LYS A 51 -9.06 3.86 11.69
CA LYS A 51 -8.59 4.62 12.85
C LYS A 51 -7.33 3.98 13.42
N GLU A 52 -7.39 2.68 13.71
CA GLU A 52 -6.27 1.89 14.23
C GLU A 52 -5.05 1.98 13.31
N PHE A 53 -5.26 1.85 11.99
CA PHE A 53 -4.17 1.91 11.03
C PHE A 53 -3.52 3.30 10.98
N SER A 54 -4.32 4.37 11.07
CA SER A 54 -3.78 5.74 11.12
C SER A 54 -2.96 6.00 12.38
N GLU A 55 -3.44 5.53 13.54
CA GLU A 55 -2.75 5.64 14.82
C GLU A 55 -1.46 4.81 14.82
N TRP A 56 -1.51 3.58 14.30
CA TRP A 56 -0.36 2.68 14.18
C TRP A 56 0.72 3.20 13.22
N LEU A 57 0.32 3.88 12.15
CA LEU A 57 1.24 4.55 11.24
C LEU A 57 1.77 5.89 11.79
N GLY A 58 1.11 6.47 12.78
CA GLY A 58 1.43 7.82 13.26
C GLY A 58 1.12 8.91 12.24
N VAL A 59 0.16 8.67 11.34
CA VAL A 59 -0.30 9.65 10.34
C VAL A 59 -1.66 10.21 10.74
N PRO A 60 -1.97 11.49 10.45
CA PRO A 60 -3.31 12.01 10.69
C PRO A 60 -4.37 11.17 9.96
N TYR A 61 -5.48 10.89 10.63
CA TYR A 61 -6.60 10.12 10.05
C TYR A 61 -7.04 10.67 8.69
N ARG A 62 -7.10 12.01 8.57
CA ARG A 62 -7.47 12.68 7.32
C ARG A 62 -6.49 12.40 6.17
N THR A 63 -5.19 12.32 6.45
CA THR A 63 -4.17 11.99 5.44
C THR A 63 -4.34 10.56 4.92
N MET A 64 -4.56 9.60 5.83
CA MET A 64 -4.87 8.21 5.49
C MET A 64 -6.16 8.12 4.65
N GLU A 65 -7.19 8.86 5.03
CA GLU A 65 -8.45 8.92 4.29
C GLU A 65 -8.30 9.52 2.89
N ASP A 66 -7.55 10.63 2.74
CA ASP A 66 -7.28 11.26 1.45
C ASP A 66 -6.49 10.33 0.50
N TRP A 67 -5.65 9.48 1.07
CA TRP A 67 -4.93 8.44 0.33
C TRP A 67 -5.86 7.32 -0.15
N GLU A 68 -6.77 6.82 0.69
CA GLU A 68 -7.75 5.81 0.29
C GLU A 68 -8.77 6.33 -0.73
N LEU A 69 -9.13 7.62 -0.66
CA LEU A 69 -10.06 8.26 -1.59
C LEU A 69 -9.38 8.73 -2.90
N ALA A 70 -8.07 8.50 -3.05
CA ALA A 70 -7.27 9.01 -4.16
C ALA A 70 -7.34 10.54 -4.35
N SER A 71 -7.74 11.29 -3.31
CA SER A 71 -7.78 12.76 -3.31
C SER A 71 -6.37 13.33 -3.35
N THR A 72 -5.44 12.68 -2.65
CA THR A 72 -4.00 12.89 -2.79
C THR A 72 -3.32 11.57 -3.11
N GLN A 73 -2.20 11.64 -3.82
CA GLN A 73 -1.41 10.44 -4.11
C GLN A 73 -0.52 10.12 -2.90
N VAL A 74 -0.55 8.88 -2.41
CA VAL A 74 0.47 8.39 -1.47
C VAL A 74 1.83 8.48 -2.19
N PRO A 75 2.86 9.07 -1.58
CA PRO A 75 4.19 8.99 -2.15
C PRO A 75 4.66 7.54 -2.25
N GLU A 76 5.19 7.13 -3.40
CA GLU A 76 5.52 5.72 -3.68
C GLU A 76 6.49 5.11 -2.65
N TYR A 77 7.43 5.91 -2.14
CA TYR A 77 8.35 5.46 -1.09
C TYR A 77 7.61 5.22 0.24
N VAL A 78 6.60 6.05 0.57
CA VAL A 78 5.77 5.87 1.78
C VAL A 78 4.98 4.58 1.67
N LEU A 79 4.36 4.32 0.52
CA LEU A 79 3.60 3.07 0.29
C LEU A 79 4.49 1.84 0.50
N ARG A 80 5.72 1.86 -0.03
CA ARG A 80 6.72 0.78 0.17
C ARG A 80 7.12 0.60 1.63
N LEU A 81 7.36 1.69 2.35
CA LEU A 81 7.69 1.63 3.78
C LEU A 81 6.54 1.06 4.62
N ILE A 82 5.30 1.42 4.29
CA ILE A 82 4.11 0.89 4.96
C ILE A 82 3.95 -0.60 4.68
N ALA A 83 4.10 -1.02 3.43
CA ALA A 83 4.06 -2.43 3.05
C ALA A 83 5.13 -3.26 3.79
N TYR A 84 6.36 -2.75 3.81
CA TYR A 84 7.46 -3.38 4.56
C TYR A 84 7.15 -3.48 6.05
N LYS A 85 6.62 -2.42 6.66
CA LYS A 85 6.25 -2.43 8.08
C LYS A 85 5.19 -3.49 8.38
N VAL A 86 4.15 -3.61 7.54
CA VAL A 86 3.11 -4.64 7.72
C VAL A 86 3.68 -6.05 7.59
N MET A 87 4.49 -6.30 6.56
CA MET A 87 5.17 -7.59 6.38
C MET A 87 6.02 -7.95 7.62
N TRP A 88 6.83 -7.00 8.09
CA TRP A 88 7.74 -7.20 9.22
C TRP A 88 7.01 -7.47 10.54
N GLU A 89 5.91 -6.76 10.81
CA GLU A 89 5.12 -7.01 12.02
C GLU A 89 4.36 -8.35 11.94
N LYS A 90 3.91 -8.78 10.75
CA LYS A 90 3.32 -10.12 10.54
C LYS A 90 4.33 -11.23 10.84
N GLU A 91 5.55 -11.12 10.31
CA GLU A 91 6.62 -12.09 10.57
C GLU A 91 6.96 -12.22 12.06
N ARG A 92 6.74 -11.15 12.83
CA ARG A 92 6.95 -11.12 14.29
C ARG A 92 5.74 -11.55 15.11
N GLY A 93 4.58 -11.74 14.49
CA GLY A 93 3.33 -12.07 15.19
C GLY A 93 2.73 -10.91 15.98
N ASN A 94 3.00 -9.66 15.58
CA ASN A 94 2.51 -8.44 16.24
C ASN A 94 1.24 -7.87 15.60
N LEU A 95 0.73 -8.51 14.54
CA LEU A 95 -0.49 -8.16 13.80
C LEU A 95 -1.51 -9.30 13.88
#